data_AF-G4U0Q5-F1
#
_entry.id   AF-G4U0Q5-F1
#
_cell.length_a   1.000
_cell.length_b   1.000
_cell.length_c   1.000
_cell.angle_alpha   90.00
_cell.angle_beta   90.00
_cell.angle_gamma   90.00
#
_symmetry.space_group_name_H-M   'P 1'
#
loop_
_entity.id
_entity.type
_entity.pdbx_description
1 polymer ?
#
loop_
_entity_poly.entity_id
_entity_poly.type
_entity_poly.pdbx_seq_one_letter_code
_entity_poly.pdbx_strand_id
1 'polypeptide(L)'
;MYVVWWDKPYRVAFPVRVYGTLPERTEEQEWLMLKSDWSEMVVQYASGTQGAFVELRSVKRVPMFHSGYIKGELNVRELAGAMTTIIVGTLFGAVHFLGWSSPFPSSHMQFLWRFATIVMTAVPLAAVILTFFMALIEVIFDLDNSFIYSLFLLPPLYLAGRGITIVLALVTLASLPLEAYRDVEWSDFFPHI
;
A
#
# COMPACT_ATOMS: atom_id res chain seq x y z
N MET A 1 13.45 -7.66 5.71
CA MET A 1 13.87 -7.96 4.32
C MET A 1 15.35 -8.29 4.15
N TYR A 2 16.27 -7.86 5.03
CA TYR A 2 17.72 -8.13 4.88
C TYR A 2 18.18 -9.55 5.28
N VAL A 3 17.39 -10.29 6.06
CA VAL A 3 17.80 -11.61 6.59
C VAL A 3 17.91 -12.68 5.50
N VAL A 4 17.16 -12.54 4.40
CA VAL A 4 17.16 -13.48 3.27
C VAL A 4 18.23 -13.18 2.22
N TRP A 5 19.05 -12.14 2.43
CA TRP A 5 20.09 -11.71 1.49
C TRP A 5 21.44 -12.42 1.75
N TRP A 6 21.61 -13.09 2.89
CA TRP A 6 22.93 -13.61 3.31
C TRP A 6 23.55 -14.65 2.37
N ASP A 7 22.76 -15.42 1.63
CA ASP A 7 23.24 -16.40 0.64
C ASP A 7 23.23 -15.87 -0.81
N LYS A 8 23.15 -14.55 -1.01
CA LYS A 8 23.18 -14.01 -2.38
C LYS A 8 24.56 -14.29 -3.00
N PRO A 9 24.64 -14.97 -4.16
CA PRO A 9 25.92 -15.22 -4.81
C PRO A 9 26.61 -13.90 -5.14
N TYR A 10 27.81 -13.71 -4.60
CA TYR A 10 28.63 -12.54 -4.88
C TYR A 10 29.25 -12.67 -6.28
N ARG A 11 29.41 -11.54 -6.99
CA ARG A 11 30.10 -11.45 -8.29
C ARG A 11 29.46 -12.22 -9.45
N VAL A 12 28.13 -12.22 -9.51
CA VAL A 12 27.43 -12.73 -10.69
C VAL A 12 27.66 -11.76 -11.86
N ALA A 13 28.54 -12.12 -12.80
CA ALA A 13 28.89 -11.28 -13.95
C ALA A 13 27.86 -11.37 -15.09
N PHE A 14 26.97 -12.36 -15.04
CA PHE A 14 25.94 -12.63 -16.04
C PHE A 14 24.64 -13.08 -15.36
N PRO A 15 23.47 -12.83 -15.97
CA PRO A 15 22.20 -13.29 -15.41
C PRO A 15 22.17 -14.82 -15.33
N VAL A 16 22.03 -15.36 -14.11
CA VAL A 16 21.83 -16.80 -13.88
C VAL A 16 20.35 -17.10 -14.07
N ARG A 17 20.03 -17.90 -15.09
CA ARG A 17 18.65 -18.34 -15.35
C ARG A 17 18.31 -19.48 -14.40
N VAL A 18 17.38 -19.24 -13.49
CA VAL A 18 16.82 -20.28 -12.63
C VAL A 18 15.76 -21.03 -13.44
N TYR A 19 15.99 -22.32 -13.68
CA TYR A 19 15.01 -23.21 -14.29
C TYR A 19 14.20 -23.84 -13.16
N GLY A 20 12.94 -23.46 -13.05
CA GLY A 20 11.98 -24.09 -12.15
C GLY A 20 10.69 -24.31 -12.91
N THR A 21 10.12 -25.52 -12.80
CA THR A 21 8.74 -25.74 -13.24
C THR A 21 7.84 -24.96 -12.31
N LEU A 22 7.06 -24.02 -12.84
CA LEU A 22 5.98 -23.42 -12.06
C LEU A 22 5.05 -24.56 -11.58
N PRO A 23 4.42 -24.44 -10.40
CA PRO A 23 3.37 -25.38 -10.02
C PRO A 23 2.21 -25.32 -11.02
N GLU A 24 1.46 -26.42 -11.14
CA GLU A 24 0.19 -26.40 -11.87
C GLU A 24 -0.87 -25.63 -11.07
N ARG A 25 -1.90 -25.13 -11.76
CA ARG A 25 -3.03 -24.49 -11.08
C ARG A 25 -3.84 -25.54 -10.33
N THR A 26 -4.37 -25.14 -9.19
CA THR A 26 -5.37 -25.94 -8.48
C THR A 26 -6.75 -25.71 -9.10
N GLU A 27 -7.63 -26.71 -9.00
CA GLU A 27 -9.04 -26.58 -9.41
C GLU A 27 -9.74 -25.38 -8.74
N GLU A 28 -9.38 -25.08 -7.50
CA GLU A 28 -9.84 -23.89 -6.76
C GLU A 28 -9.51 -22.59 -7.49
N GLN A 29 -8.27 -22.44 -7.98
CA GLN A 29 -7.86 -21.25 -8.70
C GLN A 29 -8.61 -21.13 -10.03
N GLU A 30 -8.79 -22.24 -10.75
CA GLU A 30 -9.58 -22.32 -11.99
C GLU A 30 -11.02 -21.87 -11.78
N TRP A 31 -11.65 -22.37 -10.73
CA TRP A 31 -12.99 -21.99 -10.36
C TRP A 31 -13.10 -20.50 -9.99
N LEU A 32 -12.16 -19.95 -9.21
CA LEU A 32 -12.15 -18.53 -8.85
C LEU A 32 -12.06 -17.63 -10.09
N MET A 33 -11.22 -17.99 -11.06
CA MET A 33 -11.07 -17.22 -12.29
C MET A 33 -12.32 -17.24 -13.18
N LEU A 34 -13.09 -18.34 -13.16
CA LEU A 34 -14.32 -18.48 -13.94
C LEU A 34 -15.50 -17.74 -13.31
N LYS A 35 -15.56 -17.67 -11.97
CA LYS A 35 -16.70 -17.11 -11.24
C LYS A 35 -16.58 -15.60 -10.98
N SER A 36 -15.36 -15.06 -10.96
CA SER A 36 -15.13 -13.68 -10.56
C SER A 36 -15.54 -12.67 -11.62
N ASP A 37 -16.16 -11.58 -11.17
CA ASP A 37 -16.51 -10.43 -12.01
C ASP A 37 -15.34 -9.43 -12.10
N TRP A 38 -15.35 -8.55 -13.12
CA TRP A 38 -14.32 -7.55 -13.35
C TRP A 38 -14.10 -6.66 -12.12
N SER A 39 -15.17 -6.38 -11.39
CA SER A 39 -15.19 -5.56 -10.19
C SER A 39 -14.32 -6.21 -9.09
N GLU A 40 -14.62 -7.45 -8.73
CA GLU A 40 -13.88 -8.23 -7.74
C GLU A 40 -12.40 -8.37 -8.13
N MET A 41 -12.11 -8.59 -9.41
CA MET A 41 -10.75 -8.63 -9.93
C MET A 41 -9.99 -7.33 -9.64
N VAL A 42 -10.59 -6.15 -9.87
CA VAL A 42 -9.95 -4.85 -9.59
C VAL A 42 -9.62 -4.70 -8.10
N VAL A 43 -10.52 -5.11 -7.20
CA VAL A 43 -10.28 -5.05 -5.74
C VAL A 43 -9.09 -5.92 -5.37
N GLN A 44 -9.04 -7.15 -5.87
CA GLN A 44 -7.95 -8.08 -5.55
C GLN A 44 -6.60 -7.65 -6.15
N TYR A 45 -6.61 -6.98 -7.31
CA TYR A 45 -5.40 -6.34 -7.84
C TYR A 45 -4.92 -5.17 -6.98
N ALA A 46 -5.84 -4.36 -6.46
CA ALA A 46 -5.50 -3.25 -5.57
C ALA A 46 -4.96 -3.72 -4.21
N SER A 47 -5.47 -4.84 -3.68
CA SER A 47 -5.03 -5.44 -2.42
C SER A 47 -3.79 -6.33 -2.56
N GLY A 48 -3.37 -6.67 -3.78
CA GLY A 48 -2.23 -7.55 -4.02
C GLY A 48 -2.55 -9.06 -3.92
N THR A 49 -3.84 -9.43 -3.81
CA THR A 49 -4.31 -10.81 -3.66
C THR A 49 -4.75 -11.44 -4.98
N GLN A 50 -4.39 -10.85 -6.12
CA GLN A 50 -4.80 -11.26 -7.46
C GLN A 50 -4.26 -12.62 -7.95
N GLY A 51 -3.57 -13.40 -7.12
CA GLY A 51 -2.87 -14.61 -7.53
C GLY A 51 -3.76 -15.68 -8.16
N ALA A 52 -5.06 -15.70 -7.83
CA ALA A 52 -6.02 -16.62 -8.43
C ALA A 52 -6.42 -16.22 -9.86
N PHE A 53 -6.23 -14.94 -10.23
CA PHE A 53 -6.65 -14.37 -11.52
C PHE A 53 -5.51 -14.19 -12.53
N VAL A 54 -4.30 -14.54 -12.15
CA VAL A 54 -3.12 -14.35 -12.99
C VAL A 54 -2.50 -15.69 -13.32
N GLU A 55 -2.58 -16.06 -14.59
CA GLU A 55 -1.84 -17.19 -15.10
C GLU A 55 -0.36 -16.82 -15.30
N LEU A 56 0.47 -17.14 -14.30
CA LEU A 56 1.91 -16.84 -14.30
C LEU A 56 2.67 -17.43 -15.50
N ARG A 57 2.14 -18.50 -16.14
CA ARG A 57 2.75 -19.15 -17.31
C ARG A 57 2.53 -18.37 -18.61
N SER A 58 1.41 -17.65 -18.72
CA SER A 58 1.08 -16.88 -19.93
C SER A 58 1.62 -15.45 -19.89
N VAL A 59 2.03 -14.96 -18.72
CA VAL A 59 2.62 -13.61 -18.55
C VAL A 59 4.15 -13.64 -18.51
N LYS A 60 4.79 -12.67 -19.16
CA LYS A 60 6.26 -12.52 -19.17
C LYS A 60 6.84 -11.98 -17.88
N ARG A 61 6.00 -11.46 -16.98
CA ARG A 61 6.41 -10.84 -15.70
C ARG A 61 5.35 -11.07 -14.64
N VAL A 62 5.81 -11.19 -13.39
CA VAL A 62 4.91 -11.21 -12.24
C VAL A 62 4.19 -9.86 -12.14
N PRO A 63 2.86 -9.84 -11.91
CA PRO A 63 2.12 -8.60 -11.72
C PRO A 63 2.67 -7.76 -10.57
N MET A 64 2.45 -6.46 -10.66
CA MET A 64 2.78 -5.54 -9.57
C MET A 64 1.98 -5.92 -8.32
N PHE A 65 2.63 -5.90 -7.16
CA PHE A 65 2.04 -6.26 -5.85
C PHE A 65 1.56 -7.72 -5.73
N HIS A 66 2.11 -8.66 -6.51
CA HIS A 66 1.78 -10.07 -6.35
C HIS A 66 2.19 -10.60 -4.97
N SER A 67 1.21 -10.84 -4.10
CA SER A 67 1.42 -11.44 -2.77
C SER A 67 0.85 -12.85 -2.65
N GLY A 68 0.11 -13.32 -3.67
CA GLY A 68 -0.56 -14.61 -3.69
C GLY A 68 -2.06 -14.45 -3.90
N TYR A 69 -2.83 -15.40 -3.40
CA TYR A 69 -4.29 -15.37 -3.37
C TYR A 69 -4.78 -15.83 -2.00
N ILE A 70 -5.99 -15.41 -1.62
CA ILE A 70 -6.63 -15.83 -0.38
C ILE A 70 -7.29 -17.19 -0.65
N LYS A 71 -6.88 -18.22 0.09
CA LYS A 71 -7.56 -19.52 0.06
C LYS A 71 -8.88 -19.45 0.82
N GLY A 72 -9.82 -20.34 0.52
CA GLY A 72 -11.12 -20.40 1.19
C GLY A 72 -11.06 -20.52 2.73
N GLU A 73 -9.92 -20.95 3.29
CA GLU A 73 -9.64 -20.97 4.73
C GLU A 73 -8.63 -19.89 5.11
N LEU A 74 -9.04 -18.93 5.93
CA LEU A 74 -8.17 -17.90 6.49
C LEU A 74 -7.01 -18.53 7.30
N ASN A 75 -5.79 -18.42 6.78
CA ASN A 75 -4.59 -18.86 7.48
C ASN A 75 -3.91 -17.69 8.21
N VAL A 76 -3.25 -17.97 9.34
CA VAL A 76 -2.40 -17.03 10.10
C VAL A 76 -1.45 -16.24 9.20
N ARG A 77 -0.89 -16.87 8.16
CA ARG A 77 0.02 -16.19 7.21
C ARG A 77 -0.69 -15.10 6.40
N GLU A 78 -1.91 -15.37 5.93
CA GLU A 78 -2.69 -14.42 5.15
C GLU A 78 -3.14 -13.26 6.04
N LEU A 79 -3.60 -13.57 7.27
CA LEU A 79 -3.92 -12.57 8.27
C LEU A 79 -2.71 -11.69 8.61
N ALA A 80 -1.54 -12.28 8.82
CA ALA A 80 -0.31 -11.53 9.07
C ALA A 80 0.08 -10.63 7.89
N GLY A 81 -0.11 -11.08 6.66
CA GLY A 81 0.11 -10.29 5.44
C GLY A 81 -0.84 -9.09 5.35
N ALA A 82 -2.12 -9.31 5.60
CA ALA A 82 -3.13 -8.25 5.65
C ALA A 82 -2.78 -7.22 6.75
N MET A 83 -2.54 -7.68 7.98
CA MET A 83 -2.16 -6.81 9.11
C MET A 83 -0.89 -6.02 8.83
N THR A 84 0.11 -6.64 8.22
CA THR A 84 1.34 -5.95 7.81
C THR A 84 1.04 -4.82 6.83
N THR A 85 0.20 -5.08 5.81
CA THR A 85 -0.19 -4.09 4.81
C THR A 85 -0.91 -2.90 5.44
N ILE A 86 -1.83 -3.17 6.37
CA ILE A 86 -2.56 -2.14 7.12
C ILE A 86 -1.60 -1.30 7.95
N ILE A 87 -0.75 -1.95 8.77
CA ILE A 87 0.20 -1.26 9.65
C ILE A 87 1.16 -0.40 8.83
N VAL A 88 1.77 -0.95 7.77
CA VAL A 88 2.70 -0.21 6.92
C VAL A 88 1.99 0.95 6.23
N GLY A 89 0.78 0.75 5.71
CA GLY A 89 -0.01 1.80 5.07
C GLY A 89 -0.38 2.93 6.02
N THR A 90 -0.84 2.60 7.24
CA THR A 90 -1.17 3.58 8.27
C THR A 90 0.06 4.33 8.75
N LEU A 91 1.18 3.65 9.01
CA LEU A 91 2.44 4.29 9.42
C LEU A 91 2.99 5.21 8.34
N PHE A 92 2.88 4.82 7.07
CA PHE A 92 3.26 5.67 5.94
C PHE A 92 2.43 6.97 5.88
N GLY A 93 1.13 6.89 6.14
CA GLY A 93 0.31 8.11 6.32
C GLY A 93 0.74 8.91 7.55
N ALA A 94 0.95 8.22 8.68
CA ALA A 94 1.20 8.82 9.98
C ALA A 94 2.45 9.71 10.02
N VAL A 95 3.53 9.33 9.32
CA VAL A 95 4.76 10.15 9.28
C VAL A 95 4.55 11.55 8.71
N HIS A 96 3.52 11.77 7.89
CA HIS A 96 3.23 13.10 7.33
C HIS A 96 2.64 14.07 8.37
N PHE A 97 2.16 13.56 9.53
CA PHE A 97 1.79 14.42 10.66
C PHE A 97 2.99 15.16 11.25
N LEU A 98 4.23 14.74 10.99
CA LEU A 98 5.41 15.51 11.36
C LEU A 98 5.39 16.92 10.71
N GLY A 99 4.78 17.04 9.53
CA GLY A 99 4.58 18.32 8.84
C GLY A 99 3.30 19.07 9.22
N TRP A 100 2.58 18.66 10.27
CA TRP A 100 1.25 19.21 10.61
C TRP A 100 1.23 20.73 10.80
N SER A 101 2.29 21.26 11.41
CA SER A 101 2.46 22.69 11.73
C SER A 101 3.50 23.36 10.83
N SER A 102 3.94 22.70 9.75
CA SER A 102 4.91 23.29 8.82
C SER A 102 4.33 24.53 8.13
N PRO A 103 5.19 25.52 7.79
CA PRO A 103 4.79 26.66 7.00
C PRO A 103 4.51 26.22 5.55
N PHE A 104 3.34 26.59 5.02
CA PHE A 104 2.98 26.40 3.62
C PHE A 104 2.77 27.77 2.96
N PRO A 105 2.95 27.90 1.63
CA PRO A 105 2.76 29.17 0.93
C PRO A 105 1.36 29.78 1.05
N SER A 106 0.34 28.96 1.35
CA SER A 106 -1.02 29.43 1.62
C SER A 106 -1.75 28.57 2.65
N SER A 107 -2.75 29.15 3.32
CA SER A 107 -3.60 28.44 4.27
C SER A 107 -4.38 27.29 3.62
N HIS A 108 -4.78 27.44 2.35
CA HIS A 108 -5.46 26.37 1.61
C HIS A 108 -4.56 25.16 1.37
N MET A 109 -3.27 25.39 1.05
CA MET A 109 -2.29 24.32 0.89
C MET A 109 -2.03 23.60 2.21
N GLN A 110 -1.92 24.33 3.32
CA GLN A 110 -1.78 23.73 4.65
C GLN A 110 -3.01 22.89 5.01
N PHE A 111 -4.22 23.36 4.71
CA PHE A 111 -5.44 22.59 4.92
C PHE A 111 -5.46 21.31 4.09
N LEU A 112 -5.14 21.40 2.79
CA LEU A 112 -5.03 20.25 1.89
C LEU A 112 -4.02 19.21 2.39
N TRP A 113 -2.86 19.66 2.89
CA TRP A 113 -1.87 18.78 3.50
C TRP A 113 -2.44 18.02 4.70
N ARG A 114 -3.07 18.72 5.64
CA ARG A 114 -3.66 18.13 6.84
C ARG A 114 -4.77 17.14 6.48
N PHE A 115 -5.65 17.53 5.58
CA PHE A 115 -6.73 16.67 5.10
C PHE A 115 -6.19 15.41 4.42
N ALA A 116 -5.25 15.56 3.49
CA ALA A 116 -4.62 14.43 2.80
C ALA A 116 -3.86 13.50 3.76
N THR A 117 -3.18 14.05 4.76
CA THR A 117 -2.48 13.29 5.82
C THR A 117 -3.45 12.45 6.65
N ILE A 118 -4.59 13.03 7.07
CA ILE A 118 -5.65 12.31 7.77
C ILE A 118 -6.20 11.20 6.87
N VAL A 119 -6.54 11.51 5.62
CA VAL A 119 -7.09 10.57 4.65
C VAL A 119 -6.15 9.38 4.44
N MET A 120 -4.87 9.61 4.17
CA MET A 120 -3.90 8.53 3.96
C MET A 120 -3.74 7.63 5.19
N THR A 121 -3.83 8.20 6.38
CA THR A 121 -3.70 7.44 7.64
C THR A 121 -4.96 6.65 7.96
N ALA A 122 -6.13 7.24 7.69
CA ALA A 122 -7.43 6.66 8.01
C ALA A 122 -7.89 5.61 7.02
N VAL A 123 -7.58 5.73 5.72
CA VAL A 123 -8.09 4.80 4.69
C VAL A 123 -7.70 3.33 4.95
N PRO A 124 -6.45 2.98 5.28
CA PRO A 124 -6.11 1.58 5.60
C PRO A 124 -6.88 1.04 6.82
N LEU A 125 -7.15 1.88 7.83
CA LEU A 125 -7.93 1.50 9.01
C LEU A 125 -9.42 1.35 8.66
N ALA A 126 -9.94 2.28 7.86
CA ALA A 126 -11.31 2.25 7.37
C ALA A 126 -11.58 0.99 6.54
N ALA A 127 -10.61 0.53 5.74
CA ALA A 127 -10.72 -0.72 4.99
C ALA A 127 -11.01 -1.92 5.92
N VAL A 128 -10.24 -2.06 7.02
CA VAL A 128 -10.45 -3.15 7.99
C VAL A 128 -11.81 -3.06 8.65
N ILE A 129 -12.14 -1.87 9.15
CA ILE A 129 -13.38 -1.62 9.87
C ILE A 129 -14.56 -1.95 8.95
N LEU A 130 -14.55 -1.44 7.71
CA LEU A 130 -15.59 -1.70 6.73
C LEU A 130 -15.69 -3.18 6.36
N THR A 131 -14.57 -3.88 6.14
CA THR A 131 -14.60 -5.33 5.87
C THR A 131 -15.20 -6.13 7.03
N PHE A 132 -14.84 -5.78 8.27
CA PHE A 132 -15.36 -6.46 9.46
C PHE A 132 -16.87 -6.24 9.62
N PHE A 133 -17.33 -5.00 9.48
CA PHE A 133 -18.76 -4.69 9.57
C PHE A 133 -19.57 -5.31 8.43
N MET A 134 -19.03 -5.37 7.20
CA MET A 134 -19.69 -6.05 6.08
C MET A 134 -19.86 -7.55 6.37
N ALA A 135 -18.81 -8.23 6.81
CA ALA A 135 -18.89 -9.65 7.17
C ALA A 135 -19.89 -9.90 8.32
N LEU A 136 -19.92 -9.02 9.33
CA LEU A 136 -20.88 -9.12 10.43
C LEU A 136 -22.33 -8.92 9.95
N ILE A 137 -22.56 -7.94 9.06
CA ILE A 137 -23.90 -7.66 8.51
C ILE A 137 -24.38 -8.82 7.64
N GLU A 138 -23.52 -9.38 6.78
CA GLU A 138 -23.84 -10.55 5.95
C GLU A 138 -24.28 -11.74 6.82
N VAL A 139 -23.55 -12.03 7.90
CA VAL A 139 -23.89 -13.11 8.83
C VAL A 139 -25.21 -12.87 9.58
N ILE A 140 -25.53 -11.62 9.94
CA ILE A 140 -26.72 -11.30 10.73
C ILE A 140 -27.98 -11.16 9.86
N PHE A 141 -27.86 -10.56 8.68
CA PHE A 141 -28.99 -10.09 7.89
C PHE A 141 -29.17 -10.78 6.54
N ASP A 142 -28.27 -11.68 6.13
CA ASP A 142 -28.31 -12.41 4.85
C ASP A 142 -28.52 -11.45 3.65
N LEU A 143 -27.82 -10.30 3.70
CA LEU A 143 -27.89 -9.27 2.65
C LEU A 143 -27.00 -9.62 1.47
N ASP A 144 -27.33 -9.10 0.29
CA ASP A 144 -26.48 -9.26 -0.88
C ASP A 144 -25.14 -8.51 -0.74
N ASN A 145 -24.17 -8.94 -1.55
CA ASN A 145 -22.79 -8.41 -1.54
C ASN A 145 -22.64 -6.99 -2.11
N SER A 146 -23.71 -6.24 -2.36
CA SER A 146 -23.62 -4.86 -2.90
C SER A 146 -22.82 -3.91 -2.02
N PHE A 147 -22.67 -4.18 -0.72
CA PHE A 147 -21.82 -3.38 0.16
C PHE A 147 -20.34 -3.38 -0.24
N ILE A 148 -19.88 -4.38 -0.99
CA ILE A 148 -18.51 -4.45 -1.52
C ILE A 148 -18.15 -3.24 -2.38
N TYR A 149 -19.14 -2.59 -3.01
CA TYR A 149 -18.93 -1.39 -3.82
C TYR A 149 -18.36 -0.22 -3.00
N SER A 150 -18.61 -0.17 -1.69
CA SER A 150 -18.05 0.86 -0.81
C SER A 150 -16.52 0.77 -0.68
N LEU A 151 -15.93 -0.42 -0.81
CA LEU A 151 -14.48 -0.61 -0.80
C LEU A 151 -13.79 0.01 -2.02
N PHE A 152 -14.48 0.13 -3.16
CA PHE A 152 -13.89 0.71 -4.39
C PHE A 152 -13.54 2.19 -4.25
N LEU A 153 -14.16 2.90 -3.30
CA LEU A 153 -13.88 4.32 -3.07
C LEU A 153 -12.56 4.54 -2.31
N LEU A 154 -12.09 3.53 -1.57
CA LEU A 154 -10.92 3.66 -0.71
C LEU A 154 -9.60 3.83 -1.49
N PRO A 155 -9.28 3.02 -2.52
CA PRO A 155 -8.01 3.17 -3.25
C PRO A 155 -7.88 4.52 -3.97
N PRO A 156 -8.88 5.03 -4.73
CA PRO A 156 -8.80 6.35 -5.35
C PRO A 156 -8.61 7.47 -4.31
N LEU A 157 -9.30 7.39 -3.17
CA LEU A 157 -9.18 8.37 -2.10
C LEU A 157 -7.76 8.37 -1.50
N TYR A 158 -7.18 7.20 -1.26
CA TYR A 158 -5.80 7.06 -0.81
C TYR A 158 -4.80 7.62 -1.84
N LEU A 159 -4.98 7.30 -3.12
CA LEU A 159 -4.12 7.80 -4.21
C LEU A 159 -4.22 9.32 -4.36
N ALA A 160 -5.42 9.90 -4.22
CA ALA A 160 -5.62 11.35 -4.24
C ALA A 160 -4.88 12.02 -3.06
N GLY A 161 -5.01 11.49 -1.84
CA GLY A 161 -4.26 11.98 -0.68
C GLY A 161 -2.75 11.89 -0.88
N ARG A 162 -2.27 10.81 -1.49
CA ARG A 162 -0.85 10.63 -1.83
C ARG A 162 -0.38 11.63 -2.89
N GLY A 163 -1.17 11.85 -3.93
CA GLY A 163 -0.89 12.86 -4.95
C GLY A 163 -0.78 14.27 -4.34
N ILE A 164 -1.73 14.64 -3.49
CA ILE A 164 -1.75 15.94 -2.80
C ILE A 164 -0.50 16.12 -1.93
N THR A 165 -0.15 15.13 -1.10
CA THR A 165 1.04 15.23 -0.24
C THR A 165 2.33 15.31 -1.03
N ILE A 166 2.49 14.54 -2.12
CA ILE A 166 3.65 14.65 -3.00
C ILE A 166 3.75 16.04 -3.63
N VAL A 167 2.66 16.53 -4.24
CA VAL A 167 2.65 17.85 -4.90
C VAL A 167 2.96 18.95 -3.90
N LEU A 168 2.34 18.93 -2.73
CA LEU A 168 2.56 19.96 -1.71
C LEU A 168 3.96 19.89 -1.12
N ALA A 169 4.55 18.70 -0.94
CA ALA A 169 5.95 18.57 -0.51
C ALA A 169 6.92 19.18 -1.52
N LEU A 170 6.67 19.03 -2.82
CA LEU A 170 7.48 19.67 -3.86
C LEU A 170 7.30 21.19 -3.87
N VAL A 171 6.07 21.67 -3.68
CA VAL A 171 5.80 23.11 -3.60
C VAL A 171 6.48 23.74 -2.39
N THR A 172 6.40 23.14 -1.21
CA THR A 172 7.08 23.67 -0.02
C THR A 172 8.58 23.64 -0.16
N LEU A 173 9.14 22.61 -0.82
CA LEU A 173 10.58 22.55 -1.14
C LEU A 173 11.01 23.67 -2.10
N ALA A 174 10.17 24.04 -3.06
CA ALA A 174 10.46 25.14 -3.99
C ALA A 174 10.30 26.55 -3.36
N SER A 175 9.66 26.66 -2.20
CA SER A 175 9.29 27.93 -1.56
C SER A 175 9.90 28.08 -0.15
N LEU A 176 11.11 27.54 0.02
CA LEU A 176 11.81 27.58 1.30
C LEU A 176 12.12 29.02 1.77
N PRO A 177 12.04 29.28 3.09
CA PRO A 177 12.46 30.56 3.66
C PRO A 177 13.97 30.77 3.45
N LEU A 178 14.40 32.04 3.44
CA LEU A 178 15.81 32.40 3.16
C LEU A 178 16.77 31.73 4.15
N GLU A 179 16.33 31.55 5.39
CA GLU A 179 17.04 30.88 6.47
C GLU A 179 17.40 29.44 6.14
N ALA A 180 16.62 28.74 5.31
CA ALA A 180 16.92 27.37 4.91
C ALA A 180 18.13 27.28 3.94
N TYR A 181 18.55 28.40 3.36
CA TYR A 181 19.73 28.50 2.50
C TYR A 181 20.97 28.99 3.25
N ARG A 182 20.85 29.34 4.53
CA ARG A 182 22.01 29.69 5.36
C ARG A 182 22.73 28.42 5.79
N ASP A 183 24.04 28.40 5.65
CA ASP A 183 24.87 27.32 6.16
C ASP A 183 24.71 27.21 7.67
N VAL A 184 24.53 25.98 8.17
CA VAL A 184 24.54 25.70 9.60
C VAL A 184 25.98 25.90 10.09
N GLU A 185 26.19 26.85 11.00
CA GLU A 185 27.47 27.03 11.69
C GLU A 185 27.69 25.89 12.68
N TRP A 186 28.13 24.74 12.16
CA TRP A 186 28.38 23.53 12.94
C TRP A 186 29.35 23.76 14.10
N SER A 187 30.24 24.76 14.01
CA SER A 187 31.17 25.17 15.07
C SER A 187 30.48 25.57 16.37
N ASP A 188 29.23 26.05 16.33
CA ASP A 188 28.46 26.44 17.51
C ASP A 188 27.92 25.24 18.30
N PHE A 189 27.80 24.08 17.64
CA PHE A 189 27.27 22.86 18.26
C PHE A 189 28.37 21.95 18.84
N PHE A 190 29.63 22.17 18.45
CA PHE A 190 30.75 21.47 19.05
C PHE A 190 31.31 22.31 20.20
N PRO A 191 31.38 21.78 21.44
CA PRO A 191 32.00 22.50 22.54
C PRO A 191 33.45 22.79 22.16
N HIS A 192 33.75 24.07 22.00
CA HIS A 192 35.10 24.58 21.77
C HIS A 192 35.88 24.40 23.08
N ILE A 193 37.02 23.70 23.02
CA ILE A 193 37.98 23.59 24.13
C ILE A 193 38.90 24.80 24.09
#